data_AF-A0A264VNI3-F1
#
_entry.id   AF-A0A264VNI3-F1
#
_cell.length_a   1.000
_cell.length_b   1.000
_cell.length_c   1.000
_cell.angle_alpha   90.00
_cell.angle_beta   90.00
_cell.angle_gamma   90.00
#
_symmetry.space_group_name_H-M   'P 1'
#
loop_
_entity.id
_entity.type
_entity.pdbx_description
1 polymer ?
#
loop_
_entity_poly.entity_id
_entity_poly.type
_entity_poly.pdbx_seq_one_letter_code
_entity_poly.pdbx_strand_id
1 'polypeptide(L)' 'MTAFNFDGGAYVQDFPSVAIPAGKIRVLRCTCGANNWTDDGRYINDYCCGSCGAYVTICVEK' A
#
# COMPACT_ATOMS: atom_id res chain seq x y z
N MET A 1 4.77 -5.49 12.75
CA MET A 1 5.01 -5.97 11.36
C MET A 1 4.25 -5.07 10.40
N THR A 2 4.82 -4.68 9.25
CA THR A 2 4.08 -3.92 8.22
C THR A 2 3.58 -4.90 7.17
N ALA A 3 2.28 -4.97 6.99
CA ALA A 3 1.64 -5.79 5.96
C ALA A 3 0.58 -4.96 5.21
N PHE A 4 0.22 -5.38 4.00
CA PHE A 4 -0.84 -4.73 3.24
C PHE A 4 -1.67 -5.77 2.49
N ASN A 5 -2.93 -5.47 2.19
CA ASN A 5 -3.74 -6.24 1.25
C ASN A 5 -4.30 -5.30 0.19
N PHE A 6 -4.59 -5.84 -1.00
CA PHE A 6 -5.39 -5.15 -2.01
C PHE A 6 -6.80 -5.74 -2.01
N ASP A 7 -7.81 -4.86 -2.01
CA ASP A 7 -9.24 -5.21 -2.15
C ASP A 7 -9.70 -6.36 -1.22
N GLY A 8 -9.19 -6.39 0.02
CA GLY A 8 -9.54 -7.44 1.00
C GLY A 8 -8.98 -8.83 0.65
N GLY A 9 -8.01 -8.91 -0.27
CA GLY A 9 -7.30 -10.13 -0.61
C GLY A 9 -6.33 -10.60 0.47
N ALA A 10 -5.43 -11.51 0.09
CA ALA A 10 -4.41 -12.00 1.01
C ALA A 10 -3.45 -10.88 1.43
N TYR A 11 -3.12 -10.84 2.73
CA TYR A 11 -2.08 -9.95 3.21
C TYR A 11 -0.72 -10.36 2.65
N VAL A 12 -0.05 -9.39 2.05
CA VAL A 12 1.36 -9.47 1.72
C VAL A 12 2.13 -9.03 2.96
N GLN A 13 2.78 -10.00 3.58
CA GLN A 13 3.72 -9.87 4.68
C GLN A 13 5.13 -10.20 4.18
N ASP A 14 6.16 -9.79 4.91
CA ASP A 14 7.57 -10.06 4.58
C ASP A 14 8.08 -9.41 3.29
N PHE A 15 8.05 -8.08 3.24
CA PHE A 15 8.77 -7.35 2.20
C PHE A 15 10.26 -7.71 2.25
N PRO A 16 10.88 -8.11 1.12
CA PRO A 16 12.31 -8.36 1.10
C PRO A 16 13.03 -7.09 1.58
N SER A 17 13.94 -7.28 2.52
CA SER A 17 14.86 -6.23 2.96
C SER A 17 15.79 -5.92 1.79
N VAL A 18 15.53 -4.80 1.12
CA VAL A 18 16.33 -4.34 -0.01
C VAL A 18 17.04 -3.06 0.44
N ALA A 19 18.35 -2.97 0.20
CA ALA A 19 19.10 -1.76 0.41
C ALA A 19 18.54 -0.65 -0.50
N ILE A 20 17.92 0.36 0.09
CA ILE A 20 17.44 1.54 -0.64
C ILE A 20 18.62 2.51 -0.76
N PRO A 21 19.06 2.88 -1.98
CA PRO A 21 20.15 3.83 -2.16
C PRO A 21 19.87 5.17 -1.47
N ALA A 22 20.92 5.87 -1.07
CA ALA A 22 20.79 7.19 -0.46
C ALA A 22 19.98 8.15 -1.35
N GLY A 23 19.02 8.85 -0.74
CA GLY A 23 18.12 9.77 -1.44
C GLY A 23 17.02 9.11 -2.29
N LYS A 24 16.82 7.79 -2.17
CA LYS A 24 15.71 7.06 -2.81
C LYS A 24 14.69 6.60 -1.78
N ILE A 25 13.47 6.38 -2.25
CA ILE A 25 12.37 5.79 -1.49
C ILE A 25 11.79 4.62 -2.27
N ARG A 26 11.23 3.65 -1.54
CA ARG A 26 10.43 2.58 -2.13
C ARG A 26 8.96 2.95 -1.97
N VAL A 27 8.19 2.79 -3.04
CA VAL A 27 6.78 3.18 -3.10
C VAL A 27 5.93 1.97 -3.47
N LEU A 28 4.82 1.77 -2.77
CA LEU A 28 3.82 0.78 -3.12
C LEU A 28 2.91 1.35 -4.21
N ARG A 29 2.92 0.74 -5.40
CA ARG A 29 2.00 1.12 -6.50
C ARG A 29 0.75 0.25 -6.46
N CYS A 30 -0.34 0.78 -7.02
CA CYS A 30 -1.55 0.01 -7.27
C CYS A 30 -1.27 -1.12 -8.27
N THR A 31 -2.12 -2.15 -8.26
CA THR A 31 -2.12 -3.24 -9.24
C THR A 31 -2.29 -2.73 -10.68
N CYS A 32 -2.98 -1.60 -10.87
CA CYS A 32 -3.07 -0.92 -12.17
C CYS A 32 -1.80 -0.14 -12.56
N GLY A 33 -0.79 -0.10 -11.70
CA GLY A 33 0.48 0.61 -11.90
C GLY A 33 0.49 2.07 -11.44
N ALA A 34 -0.67 2.63 -11.06
CA ALA A 34 -0.77 4.00 -10.58
C ALA A 34 -0.21 4.18 -9.16
N ASN A 35 0.09 5.44 -8.80
CA ASN A 35 0.61 5.83 -7.49
C ASN A 35 -0.14 7.06 -6.92
N ASN A 36 -1.42 7.18 -7.24
CA ASN A 36 -2.30 8.25 -6.81
C ASN A 36 -3.25 7.73 -5.71
N TRP A 37 -2.66 7.20 -4.64
CA TRP A 37 -3.41 6.76 -3.47
C TRP A 37 -4.05 7.97 -2.77
N THR A 38 -5.33 7.85 -2.44
CA THR A 38 -6.12 8.87 -1.75
C THR A 38 -6.76 8.26 -0.51
N ASP A 39 -6.70 8.98 0.61
CA ASP A 39 -7.50 8.66 1.78
C ASP A 39 -8.89 9.30 1.60
N ASP A 40 -9.93 8.47 1.54
CA ASP A 40 -11.32 8.90 1.41
C ASP A 40 -12.06 8.91 2.77
N GLY A 41 -11.37 8.58 3.86
CA GLY A 41 -11.91 8.55 5.21
C GLY A 41 -12.87 7.40 5.48
N ARG A 42 -13.02 6.42 4.58
CA ARG A 42 -13.95 5.30 4.77
C ARG A 42 -13.57 4.43 5.97
N TYR A 43 -12.30 4.05 6.08
CA TYR A 43 -11.74 3.24 7.17
C TYR A 43 -10.31 3.67 7.49
N ILE A 44 -9.87 3.41 8.73
CA ILE A 44 -8.49 3.67 9.15
C ILE A 44 -7.54 2.75 8.37
N ASN A 45 -6.46 3.34 7.84
CA ASN A 45 -5.42 2.69 7.04
C ASN A 45 -5.89 2.14 5.68
N ASP A 46 -7.07 2.55 5.19
CA ASP A 46 -7.53 2.24 3.84
C ASP A 46 -7.26 3.41 2.90
N TYR A 47 -6.73 3.10 1.72
CA TYR A 47 -6.46 4.08 0.69
C TYR A 47 -7.02 3.61 -0.65
N CYS A 48 -7.74 4.50 -1.34
CA CYS A 48 -8.32 4.27 -2.65
C CYS A 48 -7.36 4.70 -3.76
N CYS A 49 -7.25 3.93 -4.84
CA CYS A 49 -6.50 4.34 -6.03
C CYS A 49 -7.35 5.27 -6.89
N GLY A 50 -6.91 6.52 -7.06
CA GLY A 50 -7.63 7.51 -7.87
C GLY A 50 -7.72 7.19 -9.37
N SER A 51 -7.04 6.15 -9.86
CA SER A 51 -7.10 5.73 -11.28
C SER A 51 -8.08 4.60 -11.54
N CYS A 52 -8.08 3.54 -10.71
CA CYS A 52 -8.92 2.35 -10.95
C CYS A 52 -9.93 2.07 -9.83
N GLY A 53 -9.91 2.84 -8.74
CA GLY A 53 -10.82 2.67 -7.60
C GLY A 53 -10.50 1.47 -6.69
N ALA A 54 -9.40 0.76 -6.94
CA ALA A 54 -8.96 -0.34 -6.08
C ALA A 54 -8.48 0.19 -4.73
N TYR A 55 -8.70 -0.58 -3.68
CA TYR A 55 -8.33 -0.23 -2.30
C TYR A 55 -7.09 -0.99 -1.85
N VAL A 56 -6.30 -0.35 -0.99
CA VAL A 56 -5.23 -0.98 -0.22
C VAL A 56 -5.45 -0.73 1.26
N THR A 57 -5.42 -1.80 2.05
CA THR A 57 -5.47 -1.72 3.52
C THR A 57 -4.08 -1.95 4.07
N ILE A 58 -3.61 -1.06 4.96
CA ILE A 58 -2.30 -1.19 5.62
C ILE A 58 -2.48 -1.67 7.06
N CYS A 59 -1.88 -2.83 7.37
CA CYS A 59 -1.74 -3.31 8.74
C CYS A 59 -0.40 -2.85 9.31
N VAL A 60 -0.46 -1.94 10.28
CA VAL A 60 0.69 -1.53 11.09
C VAL A 60 0.42 -1.96 12.53
N GLU A 61 1.05 -3.06 12.97
CA GLU A 61 1.14 -3.33 14.41
C GLU A 61 2.05 -2.28 15.06
N LYS A 62 1.54 -1.64 16.12
CA LYS A 62 2.24 -0.62 16.92
C LYS A 62 3.40 -1.21 17.71
#